data_AF-A0A142JGR5-F1
#
_entry.id   AF-A0A142JGR5-F1
#
_cell.length_a   1.000
_cell.length_b   1.000
_cell.length_c   1.000
_cell.angle_alpha   90.00
_cell.angle_beta   90.00
_cell.angle_gamma   90.00
#
_symmetry.space_group_name_H-M   'P 1'
#
loop_
_entity.id
_entity.type
_entity.pdbx_description
1 polymer ?
#
loop_
_entity_poly.entity_id
_entity_poly.type
_entity_poly.pdbx_seq_one_letter_code
_entity_poly.pdbx_strand_id
1 'polypeptide(L)'
;MLTFIQILIFLTSVSAVYLLTGRPAQHRWGALVGLIGQPLWLYVTIRAETWGIVAVSAWFLVCYARGVYLGFFRDAAAKTR
;
A
#
# COMPACT_ATOMS: atom_id res chain seq x y z
N MET A 1 -19.10 11.88 -4.01
CA MET A 1 -18.50 10.94 -3.04
C MET A 1 -17.42 10.06 -3.67
N LEU A 2 -17.69 9.36 -4.78
CA LEU A 2 -16.70 8.52 -5.48
C LEU A 2 -15.47 9.28 -6.02
N THR A 3 -15.64 10.51 -6.54
CA THR A 3 -14.51 11.32 -7.06
C THR A 3 -13.43 11.57 -6.02
N PHE A 4 -13.82 11.82 -4.76
CA PHE A 4 -12.86 12.02 -3.67
C PHE A 4 -12.05 10.75 -3.39
N ILE A 5 -12.70 9.58 -3.38
CA ILE A 5 -12.04 8.28 -3.24
C ILE A 5 -11.07 8.03 -4.39
N GLN A 6 -11.44 8.37 -5.62
CA GLN A 6 -10.56 8.25 -6.79
C GLN A 6 -9.30 9.13 -6.67
N ILE A 7 -9.45 10.36 -6.18
CA ILE A 7 -8.31 11.25 -5.90
C ILE A 7 -7.39 10.63 -4.83
N LEU A 8 -7.96 10.11 -3.74
CA LEU A 8 -7.17 9.45 -2.69
C LEU A 8 -6.44 8.20 -3.22
N ILE A 9 -7.13 7.38 -4.02
CA ILE A 9 -6.54 6.22 -4.68
C ILE A 9 -5.37 6.65 -5.57
N PHE A 10 -5.55 7.69 -6.38
CA PHE A 10 -4.51 8.21 -7.25
C PHE A 10 -3.29 8.68 -6.44
N LEU A 11 -3.49 9.56 -5.46
CA LEU A 11 -2.41 10.13 -4.66
C LEU A 11 -1.65 9.06 -3.87
N THR A 12 -2.36 8.12 -3.25
CA THR A 12 -1.74 7.02 -2.50
C THR A 12 -1.01 6.06 -3.42
N SER A 13 -1.57 5.71 -4.58
CA SER A 13 -0.96 4.76 -5.52
C SER A 13 0.33 5.32 -6.13
N VAL A 14 0.30 6.57 -6.62
CA VAL A 14 1.49 7.21 -7.22
C VAL A 14 2.57 7.41 -6.16
N SER A 15 2.20 7.85 -4.96
CA SER A 15 3.15 8.06 -3.87
C SER A 15 3.76 6.75 -3.37
N ALA A 16 2.96 5.69 -3.23
CA ALA A 16 3.45 4.36 -2.84
C ALA A 16 4.47 3.83 -3.85
N VAL A 17 4.15 3.89 -5.15
CA VAL A 17 5.06 3.42 -6.21
C VAL A 17 6.33 4.25 -6.24
N TYR A 18 6.24 5.59 -6.19
CA TYR A 18 7.41 6.46 -6.19
C TYR A 18 8.36 6.17 -5.03
N LEU A 19 7.82 5.96 -3.83
CA LEU A 19 8.62 5.66 -2.65
C LEU A 19 9.20 4.24 -2.67
N LEU A 20 8.48 3.26 -3.23
CA LEU A 20 8.94 1.88 -3.37
C LEU A 20 10.05 1.73 -4.43
N THR A 21 10.02 2.50 -5.51
CA THR A 21 11.06 2.48 -6.55
C THR A 21 12.22 3.44 -6.26
N GLY A 22 12.11 4.24 -5.19
CA GLY A 22 13.14 5.15 -4.73
C GLY A 22 14.25 4.47 -3.92
N ARG A 23 14.85 5.24 -2.99
CA ARG A 23 15.97 4.78 -2.16
C ARG A 23 15.51 3.73 -1.13
N PRO A 24 16.37 2.80 -0.68
CA PRO A 24 16.01 1.78 0.32
C PRO A 24 15.38 2.36 1.59
N ALA A 25 15.84 3.52 2.06
CA ALA A 25 15.29 4.20 3.23
C ALA A 25 13.82 4.66 3.06
N GLN A 26 13.37 4.82 1.81
CA GLN A 26 12.02 5.24 1.43
C GLN A 26 11.06 4.06 1.25
N HIS A 27 11.56 2.84 1.00
CA HIS A 27 10.73 1.66 0.70
C HIS A 27 9.70 1.38 1.79
N ARG A 28 10.08 1.51 3.06
CA ARG A 28 9.17 1.35 4.20
C ARG A 28 8.01 2.35 4.20
N TRP A 29 8.27 3.59 3.79
CA TRP A 29 7.25 4.63 3.67
C TRP A 29 6.34 4.36 2.47
N GLY A 30 6.90 3.88 1.35
CA GLY A 30 6.11 3.43 0.22
C GLY A 30 5.19 2.27 0.59
N ALA A 31 5.69 1.32 1.39
CA ALA A 31 4.89 0.22 1.89
C ALA A 31 3.73 0.69 2.79
N LEU A 32 3.99 1.68 3.66
CA LEU A 32 2.96 2.26 4.54
C LEU A 32 1.87 3.00 3.76
N VAL A 33 2.26 3.84 2.79
CA VAL A 33 1.31 4.58 1.95
C VAL A 33 0.47 3.62 1.12
N GLY A 34 1.09 2.58 0.55
CA GLY A 34 0.37 1.54 -0.19
C GLY A 34 -0.60 0.76 0.69
N LEU A 35 -0.23 0.43 1.93
CA LEU A 35 -1.09 -0.26 2.89
C LEU A 35 -2.34 0.56 3.21
N ILE A 36 -2.21 1.87 3.38
CA ILE A 36 -3.34 2.78 3.64
C ILE A 36 -4.23 2.94 2.39
N GLY A 37 -3.62 2.93 1.20
CA GLY A 37 -4.34 3.04 -0.09
C GLY A 37 -5.15 1.80 -0.44
N GLN A 38 -4.71 0.60 -0.06
CA GLN A 38 -5.37 -0.64 -0.50
C GLN A 38 -6.81 -0.86 -0.01
N PRO A 39 -7.21 -0.48 1.21
CA PRO A 39 -8.61 -0.50 1.63
C PRO A 39 -9.53 0.30 0.71
N LEU A 40 -9.06 1.43 0.15
CA LEU A 40 -9.82 2.23 -0.81
C LEU A 40 -9.99 1.49 -2.15
N TRP A 41 -8.92 0.86 -2.64
CA TRP A 41 -8.97 -0.01 -3.83
C TRP A 41 -9.94 -1.18 -3.65
N LEU A 42 -9.90 -1.87 -2.51
CA LEU A 42 -10.83 -2.95 -2.19
C LEU A 42 -12.28 -2.46 -2.16
N TYR A 43 -12.55 -1.33 -1.51
CA TYR A 43 -13.88 -0.74 -1.47
C TYR A 43 -14.43 -0.46 -2.88
N VAL A 44 -13.64 0.21 -3.73
CA VAL A 44 -14.09 0.57 -5.09
C VAL A 44 -14.26 -0.66 -5.97
N THR A 45 -13.34 -1.63 -5.89
CA THR A 45 -13.35 -2.81 -6.77
C THR A 45 -14.45 -3.80 -6.44
N ILE A 46 -14.79 -3.96 -5.14
CA ILE A 46 -15.96 -4.73 -4.70
C ILE A 46 -17.24 -4.07 -5.19
N ARG A 47 -17.36 -2.74 -5.03
CA ARG A 47 -18.54 -1.98 -5.48
C ARG A 47 -18.70 -1.98 -7.01
N ALA A 48 -17.62 -2.13 -7.74
CA ALA A 48 -17.60 -2.25 -9.19
C ALA A 48 -17.72 -3.71 -9.69
N GLU A 49 -17.87 -4.69 -8.79
CA GLU A 49 -17.96 -6.13 -9.09
C GLU A 49 -16.78 -6.68 -9.92
N THR A 50 -15.61 -6.04 -9.77
CA THR A 50 -14.37 -6.39 -10.49
C THR A 50 -13.54 -7.40 -9.69
N TRP A 51 -14.08 -8.60 -9.50
CA TRP A 51 -13.53 -9.63 -8.59
C TRP A 51 -12.06 -9.98 -8.84
N GLY A 52 -11.61 -9.95 -10.10
CA GLY A 52 -10.19 -10.14 -10.42
C GLY A 52 -9.29 -9.07 -9.79
N ILE A 53 -9.73 -7.81 -9.78
CA ILE A 53 -9.00 -6.71 -9.14
C ILE A 53 -9.14 -6.79 -7.62
N VAL A 54 -10.28 -7.23 -7.09
CA VAL A 54 -10.45 -7.47 -5.64
C VAL A 54 -9.37 -8.43 -5.12
N ALA A 55 -9.14 -9.55 -5.82
CA ALA A 55 -8.11 -10.51 -5.45
C ALA A 55 -6.69 -9.89 -5.51
N VAL A 56 -6.40 -9.12 -6.56
CA VAL A 56 -5.11 -8.40 -6.69
C VAL A 56 -4.91 -7.37 -5.58
N SER A 57 -5.93 -6.58 -5.25
CA SER A 57 -5.90 -5.59 -4.18
C SER A 57 -5.70 -6.25 -2.81
N ALA A 58 -6.37 -7.39 -2.56
CA ALA A 58 -6.15 -8.18 -1.35
C ALA A 58 -4.71 -8.70 -1.26
N TRP A 59 -4.15 -9.20 -2.36
CA TRP A 59 -2.76 -9.63 -2.39
C TRP A 59 -1.79 -8.48 -2.15
N PHE A 60 -2.02 -7.32 -2.78
CA PHE A 60 -1.22 -6.12 -2.55
C PHE A 60 -1.28 -5.65 -1.10
N LEU A 61 -2.45 -5.73 -0.45
CA LEU A 61 -2.58 -5.42 0.96
C LEU A 61 -1.62 -6.28 1.82
N VAL A 62 -1.52 -7.58 1.53
CA VAL A 62 -0.58 -8.50 2.20
C VAL A 62 0.87 -8.12 1.91
N CYS A 63 1.21 -7.82 0.65
CA CYS A 63 2.57 -7.40 0.28
C CYS A 63 2.99 -6.11 1.00
N TYR A 64 2.10 -5.12 1.06
CA TYR A 64 2.35 -3.86 1.76
C TYR A 64 2.46 -4.06 3.27
N ALA A 65 1.61 -4.89 3.87
CA ALA A 65 1.70 -5.23 5.30
C ALA A 65 3.04 -5.89 5.63
N ARG A 66 3.50 -6.81 4.77
CA ARG A 66 4.84 -7.41 4.88
C ARG A 66 5.95 -6.36 4.76
N GLY A 67 5.85 -5.43 3.81
CA GLY A 67 6.81 -4.34 3.64
C GLY A 67 6.91 -3.43 4.87
N VAL A 68 5.78 -3.09 5.47
CA VAL A 68 5.71 -2.32 6.73
C VAL A 68 6.33 -3.11 7.89
N TYR A 69 5.99 -4.38 8.04
CA TYR A 69 6.55 -5.25 9.08
C TYR A 69 8.08 -5.32 9.00
N LEU A 70 8.62 -5.55 7.80
CA LEU A 70 10.06 -5.65 7.58
C LEU A 70 10.76 -4.31 7.85
N GLY A 71 10.26 -3.22 7.28
CA GLY A 71 10.94 -1.91 7.32
C GLY A 71 10.82 -1.13 8.63
N PHE A 72 9.80 -1.42 9.46
CA PHE A 72 9.60 -0.73 10.74
C PHE A 72 9.84 -1.63 11.96
N PHE A 73 9.43 -2.91 11.91
CA PHE A 73 9.48 -3.77 13.10
C PHE A 73 10.73 -4.67 13.11
N ARG A 74 11.08 -5.29 11.98
CA ARG A 74 12.28 -6.14 11.89
C ARG A 74 13.58 -5.33 11.85
N ASP A 75 13.63 -4.27 11.06
CA ASP A 75 14.81 -3.40 11.00
C ASP A 75 15.07 -2.67 12.33
N ALA A 76 14.03 -2.37 13.11
CA ALA A 76 14.19 -1.82 14.45
C ALA A 76 14.87 -2.82 15.40
N ALA A 77 14.45 -4.09 15.37
CA ALA A 77 15.05 -5.14 16.19
C ALA A 77 16.52 -5.41 15.84
N ALA A 78 16.91 -5.25 14.56
CA ALA A 78 18.30 -5.41 14.12
C ALA A 78 19.23 -4.27 14.55
N LYS A 79 18.69 -3.08 14.83
CA LYS A 79 19.47 -1.88 15.21
C LYS A 79 19.76 -1.77 16.71
N THR A 80 19.14 -2.62 17.53
CA THR A 80 19.30 -2.65 18.99
C THR A 80 20.37 -3.66 19.45
N ARG A 81 21.03 -4.35 18.52
CA ARG A 81 22.08 -5.35 18.80
C ARG A 81 23.44 -4.84 18.33
#